data_AF-A0A8T5J3D8-F1
#
_entry.id   AF-A0A8T5J3D8-F1
#
_cell.length_a   1.000
_cell.length_b   1.000
_cell.length_c   1.000
_cell.angle_alpha   90.00
_cell.angle_beta   90.00
_cell.angle_gamma   90.00
#
_symmetry.space_group_name_H-M   'P 1'
#
loop_
_entity.id
_entity.type
_entity.pdbx_description
1 polymer ?
#
loop_
_entity_poly.entity_id
_entity_poly.type
_entity_poly.pdbx_seq_one_letter_code
_entity_poly.pdbx_strand_id
1 'polypeptide(L)'
;MTDNTFTWHEVSENEREQIRKDSKKLLNEFAGKLDKIKAPEGHFENGSGLREEGDGWNSDEDFMNIMFANAPFVEGDSIVAEKGAWKA
;
A
#
# COMPACT_ATOMS: atom_id res chain seq x y z
N MET A 1 16.00 -3.03 -18.98
CA MET A 1 14.80 -2.35 -18.49
C MET A 1 13.91 -3.45 -17.95
N THR A 2 13.80 -3.57 -16.63
CA THR A 2 12.91 -4.54 -15.99
C THR A 2 11.48 -4.05 -16.20
N ASP A 3 10.66 -4.82 -16.91
CA ASP A 3 9.23 -4.54 -17.03
C ASP A 3 8.66 -4.40 -15.61
N ASN A 4 8.15 -3.21 -15.30
CA ASN A 4 7.50 -2.87 -14.03
C ASN A 4 6.18 -3.65 -13.95
N THR A 5 6.27 -4.93 -13.62
CA THR A 5 5.14 -5.87 -13.49
C THR A 5 4.28 -5.63 -12.25
N PHE A 6 4.57 -4.56 -11.48
CA PHE A 6 3.85 -4.14 -10.28
C PHE A 6 2.99 -2.89 -10.47
N THR A 7 2.97 -2.29 -11.67
CA THR A 7 2.01 -1.23 -11.99
C THR A 7 0.64 -1.80 -12.24
N TRP A 8 -0.39 -1.03 -11.88
CA TRP A 8 -1.79 -1.38 -12.11
C TRP A 8 -2.03 -1.76 -13.59
N HIS A 9 -2.79 -2.83 -13.81
CA HIS A 9 -3.31 -3.22 -15.10
C HIS A 9 -4.72 -3.79 -14.97
N GLU A 10 -5.48 -3.74 -16.07
CA GLU A 10 -6.79 -4.37 -16.13
C GLU A 10 -6.63 -5.90 -16.15
N VAL A 11 -7.26 -6.58 -15.20
CA VAL A 11 -7.15 -8.02 -15.03
C VAL A 11 -8.16 -8.72 -15.93
N SER A 12 -7.67 -9.57 -16.84
CA SER A 12 -8.54 -10.40 -17.69
C SER A 12 -9.27 -11.48 -16.88
N GLU A 13 -10.39 -12.02 -17.38
CA GLU A 13 -11.15 -13.03 -16.62
C GLU A 13 -10.32 -14.31 -16.35
N ASN A 14 -9.50 -14.75 -17.31
CA ASN A 14 -8.59 -15.88 -17.12
C ASN A 14 -7.54 -15.61 -16.03
N GLU A 15 -6.99 -14.40 -16.02
CA GLU A 15 -6.03 -13.98 -15.00
C GLU A 15 -6.69 -13.85 -13.63
N ARG A 16 -7.92 -13.34 -13.58
CA ARG A 16 -8.72 -13.24 -12.37
C ARG A 16 -8.96 -14.61 -11.73
N GLU A 17 -9.28 -15.62 -12.54
CA GLU A 17 -9.42 -17.00 -12.06
C GLU A 17 -8.09 -17.55 -11.51
N GLN A 18 -6.98 -17.26 -12.19
CA GLN A 18 -5.66 -17.69 -11.76
C GLN A 18 -5.25 -17.03 -10.43
N ILE A 19 -5.41 -15.71 -10.32
CA ILE A 19 -5.20 -14.95 -9.08
C ILE A 19 -6.03 -15.56 -7.95
N ARG A 20 -7.32 -15.85 -8.21
CA ARG A 20 -8.18 -16.45 -7.19
C ARG A 20 -7.67 -17.80 -6.68
N LYS A 21 -7.19 -18.67 -7.59
CA LYS A 21 -6.61 -19.97 -7.21
C LYS A 21 -5.33 -19.79 -6.41
N ASP A 22 -4.45 -18.91 -6.84
CA ASP A 22 -3.15 -18.67 -6.22
C ASP A 22 -3.29 -18.00 -4.85
N SER A 23 -4.16 -16.99 -4.73
CA SER A 23 -4.49 -16.37 -3.45
C SER A 23 -5.10 -17.38 -2.48
N LYS A 24 -6.02 -18.23 -2.93
CA LYS A 24 -6.61 -19.27 -2.06
C LYS A 24 -5.56 -20.26 -1.57
N LYS A 25 -4.65 -20.69 -2.45
CA LYS A 25 -3.53 -21.57 -2.09
C LYS A 25 -2.63 -20.90 -1.05
N LEU A 26 -2.22 -19.65 -1.29
CA LEU A 26 -1.37 -18.89 -0.38
C LEU A 26 -2.01 -18.73 1.01
N LEU A 27 -3.28 -18.36 1.07
CA LEU A 27 -4.00 -18.19 2.33
C LEU A 27 -4.14 -19.51 3.09
N ASN A 28 -4.43 -20.61 2.40
CA ASN A 28 -4.51 -21.93 3.01
C ASN A 28 -3.16 -22.41 3.55
N GLU A 29 -2.08 -22.20 2.78
CA GLU A 29 -0.72 -22.53 3.23
C GLU A 29 -0.30 -21.68 4.43
N PHE A 30 -0.63 -20.39 4.42
CA PHE A 30 -0.36 -19.48 5.53
C PHE A 30 -1.14 -19.89 6.79
N ALA A 31 -2.44 -20.13 6.67
CA ALA A 31 -3.28 -20.61 7.77
C ALA A 31 -2.77 -21.95 8.34
N GLY A 32 -2.40 -22.89 7.47
CA GLY A 32 -1.85 -24.18 7.88
C GLY A 32 -0.47 -24.08 8.53
N LYS A 33 0.31 -23.02 8.27
CA LYS A 33 1.55 -22.73 9.00
C LYS A 33 1.25 -22.06 10.35
N LEU A 34 0.30 -21.14 10.39
CA LEU A 34 -0.11 -20.47 11.64
C LEU A 34 -0.68 -21.46 12.67
N ASP A 35 -1.49 -22.43 12.24
CA ASP A 35 -2.07 -23.45 13.14
C ASP A 35 -1.00 -24.30 13.87
N LYS A 36 0.20 -24.41 13.29
CA LYS A 36 1.32 -25.13 13.88
C LYS A 36 2.11 -24.30 14.91
N ILE A 37 1.93 -22.99 14.92
CA ILE A 37 2.66 -22.08 15.79
C ILE A 37 1.92 -22.01 17.13
N LYS A 38 2.60 -22.46 18.18
CA LYS A 38 2.19 -22.24 19.57
C LYS A 38 3.11 -21.21 20.18
N ALA A 39 2.76 -19.93 20.02
CA ALA A 39 3.44 -18.81 20.64
C ALA A 39 2.58 -18.27 21.79
N PRO A 40 3.18 -17.88 22.93
CA PRO A 40 2.46 -17.08 23.91
C PRO A 40 2.03 -15.77 23.28
N GLU A 41 0.86 -15.28 23.65
CA GLU A 41 0.38 -13.96 23.21
C GLU A 41 1.35 -12.89 23.72
N GLY A 42 1.94 -12.14 22.78
CA GLY A 42 2.78 -11.00 23.08
C GLY A 42 1.95 -9.73 23.00
N HIS A 43 1.82 -9.01 24.10
CA HIS A 43 1.24 -7.67 24.12
C HIS A 43 2.33 -6.67 24.50
N PHE A 44 2.40 -5.56 23.78
CA PHE A 44 3.28 -4.45 24.08
C PHE A 44 2.44 -3.21 24.33
N GLU A 45 2.43 -2.73 25.58
CA GLU A 45 1.80 -1.45 25.91
C GLU A 45 2.77 -0.32 25.56
N ASN A 46 2.45 0.40 24.49
CA ASN A 46 3.06 1.69 24.23
C ASN A 46 2.17 2.76 24.87
N GLY A 47 2.50 3.18 26.09
CA GLY A 47 1.69 4.08 26.94
C GLY A 47 1.41 5.47 26.36
N SER A 48 1.97 5.80 25.20
CA SER A 48 1.67 7.00 24.44
C SER A 48 1.52 6.63 22.96
N GLY A 49 0.31 6.29 22.53
CA GLY A 49 -0.05 6.14 21.11
C GLY A 49 -0.09 7.47 20.35
N LEU A 50 0.44 8.54 20.94
CA LEU A 50 0.44 9.90 20.43
C LEU A 50 1.87 10.30 20.07
N ARG A 51 2.02 10.98 18.95
CA ARG A 51 3.24 11.68 18.58
C ARG A 51 3.20 13.08 19.19
N GLU A 52 4.35 13.58 19.62
CA GLU A 52 4.51 15.00 19.93
C GLU A 52 4.06 15.87 18.75
N GLU A 53 3.29 16.91 19.03
CA GLU A 53 2.87 17.88 18.03
C GLU A 53 4.09 18.70 17.58
N GLY A 54 4.30 18.76 16.27
CA GLY A 54 5.34 19.60 15.66
C GLY A 54 4.73 20.85 15.03
N ASP A 55 5.55 21.62 14.32
CA ASP A 55 5.05 22.75 13.51
C ASP A 55 4.41 22.22 12.22
N GLY A 56 3.07 22.18 12.18
CA GLY A 56 2.32 21.59 11.07
C GLY A 56 2.52 22.27 9.71
N TRP A 57 3.08 23.48 9.69
CA TRP A 57 3.33 24.24 8.46
C TRP A 57 4.77 24.13 7.96
N ASN A 58 5.65 23.47 8.71
CA ASN A 58 7.04 23.26 8.32
C ASN A 58 7.23 21.80 7.87
N SER A 59 7.15 21.58 6.55
CA SER A 59 7.43 20.29 5.94
C SER A 59 8.86 20.26 5.42
N ASP A 60 9.49 19.08 5.48
CA ASP A 60 10.77 18.82 4.84
C ASP A 60 10.65 19.04 3.31
N GLU A 61 11.52 19.89 2.76
CA GLU A 61 11.57 20.18 1.32
C GLU A 61 11.91 18.93 0.51
N ASP A 62 12.75 18.04 1.05
CA ASP A 62 13.12 16.79 0.39
C ASP A 62 11.92 15.86 0.26
N PHE A 63 11.07 15.81 1.29
CA PHE A 63 9.82 15.04 1.25
C PHE A 63 8.88 15.56 0.15
N MET A 64 8.71 16.88 0.07
CA MET A 64 7.87 17.51 -0.95
C MET A 64 8.39 17.20 -2.36
N ASN A 65 9.69 17.34 -2.59
CA ASN A 65 10.33 17.07 -3.87
C ASN A 65 10.17 15.61 -4.29
N ILE A 66 10.37 14.67 -3.37
CA ILE A 66 10.19 13.22 -3.62
C ILE A 66 8.72 12.91 -3.93
N MET A 67 7.78 13.53 -3.22
CA MET A 67 6.35 13.31 -3.43
C MET A 67 5.93 13.75 -4.85
N PHE A 68 6.33 14.95 -5.30
CA PHE A 68 6.00 15.42 -6.64
C PHE A 68 6.75 14.65 -7.74
N ALA A 69 8.01 14.27 -7.52
CA ALA A 69 8.78 13.50 -8.50
C ALA A 69 8.18 12.11 -8.78
N ASN A 70 7.46 11.53 -7.82
CA ASN A 70 6.77 10.25 -7.97
C ASN A 70 5.34 10.37 -8.51
N ALA A 71 4.79 11.57 -8.64
CA ALA A 71 3.42 11.77 -9.11
C ALA A 71 3.34 11.67 -10.65
N PRO A 72 2.30 11.03 -11.22
CA PRO A 72 2.15 10.89 -12.67
C PRO A 72 2.03 12.22 -13.42
N PHE A 73 1.36 13.20 -12.81
CA PHE A 73 1.14 14.53 -13.37
C PHE A 73 1.16 15.58 -12.25
N VAL A 74 1.94 16.64 -12.45
CA VAL A 74 2.11 17.75 -11.51
C VAL A 74 2.00 19.07 -12.27
N GLU A 75 1.31 20.05 -11.71
CA GLU A 75 1.20 21.41 -12.23
C GLU A 75 1.46 22.40 -11.10
N GLY A 76 2.60 23.09 -11.16
CA GLY A 76 3.10 23.90 -10.03
C GLY A 76 3.24 23.05 -8.78
N ASP A 77 2.63 23.50 -7.68
CA ASP A 77 2.66 22.80 -6.39
C ASP A 77 1.42 21.90 -6.18
N SER A 78 0.89 21.32 -7.27
CA SER A 78 -0.34 20.50 -7.24
C SER A 78 -0.18 19.20 -8.02
N ILE A 79 -0.59 18.08 -7.42
CA ILE A 79 -0.78 16.81 -8.14
C ILE A 79 -2.09 16.89 -8.91
N VAL A 80 -2.02 16.68 -10.22
CA VAL A 80 -3.20 16.68 -11.10
C VAL A 80 -3.74 15.27 -11.24
N ALA A 81 -5.01 15.10 -10.89
CA ALA A 81 -5.74 13.85 -11.07
C ALA A 81 -6.98 14.07 -11.96
N GLU A 82 -7.46 13.01 -12.61
CA GLU A 82 -8.69 13.07 -13.40
C GLU A 82 -9.88 13.46 -12.50
N LYS A 83 -10.73 14.38 -12.98
CA LYS A 83 -12.01 14.67 -12.33
C LYS A 83 -12.98 13.53 -12.64
N GLY A 84 -13.07 12.54 -11.74
CA GLY A 84 -14.01 11.43 -11.90
C GLY A 84 -14.06 10.57 -10.66
N ALA A 85 -15.23 10.54 -10.01
CA ALA A 85 -15.52 9.67 -8.88
C ALA A 85 -15.20 8.20 -9.20
N TRP A 86 -14.88 7.43 -8.15
CA TRP A 86 -14.81 5.97 -8.23
C TRP A 86 -16.13 5.46 -8.85
N LYS A 87 -16.08 5.03 -10.11
CA LYS A 87 -17.19 4.30 -10.71
C LYS A 87 -17.12 2.88 -10.18
N ALA A 88 -18.13 2.52 -9.40
CA ALA A 88 -18.37 1.16 -8.90
C ALA A 88 -18.63 0.18 -10.06
#